data_AF-A0A938M234-F1
#
_entry.id   AF-A0A938M234-F1
#
_cell.length_a   1.000
_cell.length_b   1.000
_cell.length_c   1.000
_cell.angle_alpha   90.00
_cell.angle_beta   90.00
_cell.angle_gamma   90.00
#
_symmetry.space_group_name_H-M   'P 1'
#
loop_
_entity.id
_entity.type
_entity.pdbx_description
1 polymer ?
#
loop_
_entity_poly.entity_id
_entity_poly.type
_entity_poly.pdbx_seq_one_letter_code
_entity_poly.pdbx_strand_id
1 'polypeptide(L)'
;MLRLSEPAGLDRIESPVTSGVPFPAGALRSASDVRILSPKGAAMPHQADVLATWPDGSVKWLLVDFQATVPASGVVEYRLEYGPGVRGTAEAAHPLRIADEPSRCTVRTGDFEVSLDRTAFNLLDAVSLSGERLVASNRSNGGWIVDDKGRAFLTGAGRPESFVVEEAGPLRAVIRVEGKHRSQDGKCVVNYVARLTFFAGKSYVKVSYTVVNKEPMARGEALRLNEMALRTCVGLEGERTFALGGESAVTGALTSGASVRLFQMASDKHEALRPSGERVSGRRAAGWAEVRSGNAGVVVAVRDFWQQFPKSIEVSEDGTVKVGLWPKDAGPLTKFFRARAKTHEVMYAFYKGGGETARRRAVADLNQPLVATTPSKWVVESKVFGNLPDYGVPLLESMMARNLAVLLKQREANNEYGIFNYGDWNFFMGGTAHKWGNLQYDTAYTLFVQFARSGDRSFFDAAEVAIKHAMDVDIEHFRPEMPNWEGANYAYGEGNPDHIFNPGLWHIYTEGFISHYVMT
;
A
#
# COMPACT_ATOMS: atom_id res chain seq x y z
N MET A 1 12.91 10.13 -21.85
CA MET A 1 13.06 8.67 -21.61
C MET A 1 12.52 8.35 -20.24
N LEU A 2 11.85 7.21 -20.08
CA LEU A 2 11.35 6.67 -18.82
C LEU A 2 12.08 5.34 -18.57
N ARG A 3 13.00 5.33 -17.61
CA ARG A 3 13.81 4.16 -17.27
C ARG A 3 13.15 3.37 -16.13
N LEU A 4 12.96 2.07 -16.33
CA LEU A 4 12.45 1.14 -15.33
C LEU A 4 13.50 0.07 -15.03
N SER A 5 13.71 -0.21 -13.75
CA SER A 5 14.56 -1.31 -13.28
C SER A 5 13.69 -2.32 -12.55
N GLU A 6 13.90 -3.61 -12.82
CA GLU A 6 13.19 -4.70 -12.15
C GLU A 6 13.89 -5.09 -10.84
N PRO A 7 13.25 -4.91 -9.67
CA PRO A 7 13.92 -5.11 -8.37
C PRO A 7 13.72 -6.51 -7.75
N ALA A 8 12.79 -7.33 -8.26
CA ALA A 8 12.33 -8.54 -7.59
C ALA A 8 12.96 -9.84 -8.12
N GLY A 9 13.75 -9.77 -9.20
CA GLY A 9 14.36 -10.93 -9.85
C GLY A 9 13.34 -11.82 -10.57
N LEU A 10 12.28 -11.24 -11.15
CA LEU A 10 11.33 -11.97 -11.98
C LEU A 10 10.81 -11.14 -13.15
N ASP A 11 10.39 -11.82 -14.22
CA ASP A 11 9.82 -11.14 -15.39
C ASP A 11 8.51 -10.42 -15.02
N ARG A 12 8.52 -9.10 -15.22
CA ARG A 12 7.34 -8.25 -15.17
C ARG A 12 6.72 -8.24 -16.55
N ILE A 13 5.47 -8.69 -16.65
CA ILE A 13 4.74 -8.75 -17.92
C ILE A 13 3.53 -7.84 -17.79
N GLU A 14 3.55 -6.76 -18.57
CA GLU A 14 2.51 -5.72 -18.55
C GLU A 14 2.20 -5.25 -17.12
N SER A 15 3.21 -5.21 -16.23
CA SER A 15 3.01 -4.79 -14.84
C SER A 15 2.62 -3.32 -14.81
N PRO A 16 1.64 -2.92 -13.96
CA PRO A 16 1.26 -1.52 -13.83
C PRO A 16 2.43 -0.66 -13.38
N VAL A 17 2.54 0.51 -13.99
CA VAL A 17 3.48 1.57 -13.62
C VAL A 17 2.64 2.83 -13.45
N THR A 18 2.71 3.40 -12.26
CA THR A 18 2.15 4.71 -11.93
C THR A 18 3.33 5.56 -11.45
N SER A 19 3.64 6.65 -12.15
CA SER A 19 4.80 7.48 -11.81
C SER A 19 4.61 8.92 -12.23
N GLY A 20 5.11 9.83 -11.40
CA GLY A 20 5.19 11.25 -11.70
C GLY A 20 6.34 11.60 -12.65
N VAL A 21 6.04 12.38 -13.67
CA VAL A 21 7.03 12.92 -14.61
C VAL A 21 7.07 14.44 -14.49
N PRO A 22 8.23 15.03 -14.12
CA PRO A 22 8.35 16.47 -13.99
C PRO A 22 8.50 17.13 -15.36
N PHE A 23 8.01 18.37 -15.50
CA PHE A 23 8.14 19.18 -16.70
C PHE A 23 8.64 20.59 -16.37
N PRO A 24 9.58 21.16 -17.14
CA PRO A 24 9.94 22.57 -17.04
C PRO A 24 8.73 23.48 -17.33
N ALA A 25 8.75 24.69 -16.76
CA ALA A 25 7.75 25.71 -17.09
C ALA A 25 7.68 25.96 -18.60
N GLY A 26 6.46 25.99 -19.14
CA GLY A 26 6.16 26.16 -20.55
C GLY A 26 6.31 24.91 -21.44
N ALA A 27 6.87 23.81 -20.94
CA ALA A 27 7.21 22.64 -21.77
C ALA A 27 5.98 21.81 -22.21
N LEU A 28 4.99 21.64 -21.32
CA LEU A 28 3.78 20.86 -21.58
C LEU A 28 2.54 21.65 -21.14
N ARG A 29 1.54 21.72 -22.01
CA ARG A 29 0.30 22.48 -21.76
C ARG A 29 -0.89 21.61 -21.34
N SER A 30 -0.93 20.36 -21.79
CA SER A 30 -2.04 19.44 -21.51
C SER A 30 -1.55 18.02 -21.29
N ALA A 31 -2.20 17.29 -20.39
CA ALA A 31 -1.98 15.85 -20.22
C ALA A 31 -2.33 15.03 -21.47
N SER A 32 -3.16 15.57 -22.38
CA SER A 32 -3.48 14.93 -23.67
C SER A 32 -2.38 15.05 -24.72
N ASP A 33 -1.40 15.94 -24.51
CA ASP A 33 -0.33 16.25 -25.47
C ASP A 33 0.88 15.33 -25.31
N VAL A 34 0.66 14.07 -24.91
CA VAL A 34 1.70 13.08 -24.66
C VAL A 34 1.38 11.73 -25.29
N ARG A 35 2.43 10.93 -25.50
CA ARG A 35 2.29 9.49 -25.80
C ARG A 35 3.47 8.71 -25.24
N ILE A 36 3.20 7.46 -24.86
CA ILE A 36 4.24 6.51 -24.45
C ILE A 36 4.52 5.54 -25.60
N LEU A 37 5.80 5.35 -25.91
CA LEU A 37 6.28 4.35 -26.84
C LEU A 37 7.04 3.25 -26.09
N SER A 38 6.83 2.01 -26.51
CA SER A 38 7.60 0.84 -26.09
C SER A 38 9.08 0.97 -26.51
N PRO A 39 9.97 0.11 -25.98
CA PRO A 39 11.37 0.08 -26.42
C PRO A 39 11.54 -0.17 -27.93
N LYS A 40 10.55 -0.80 -28.56
CA LYS A 40 10.52 -1.07 -30.01
C LYS A 40 9.89 0.06 -30.83
N GLY A 41 9.51 1.18 -30.21
CA GLY A 41 8.93 2.35 -30.86
C GLY A 41 7.42 2.28 -31.13
N ALA A 42 6.75 1.19 -30.74
CA ALA A 42 5.29 1.07 -30.86
C ALA A 42 4.57 1.91 -29.80
N ALA A 43 3.53 2.66 -30.19
CA ALA A 43 2.68 3.41 -29.27
C ALA A 43 1.97 2.48 -28.28
N MET A 44 1.84 2.94 -27.03
CA MET A 44 1.25 2.17 -25.94
C MET A 44 0.05 2.87 -25.32
N PRO A 45 -0.94 2.08 -24.83
CA PRO A 45 -2.00 2.62 -23.99
C PRO A 45 -1.39 3.27 -22.76
N HIS A 46 -1.88 4.44 -22.42
CA HIS A 46 -1.51 5.15 -21.21
C HIS A 46 -2.67 6.04 -20.75
N GLN A 47 -2.61 6.45 -19.49
CA GLN A 47 -3.41 7.53 -18.93
C GLN A 47 -2.45 8.60 -18.42
N ALA A 48 -2.91 9.84 -18.39
CA ALA A 48 -2.12 10.91 -17.82
C ALA A 48 -3.01 11.95 -17.14
N ASP A 49 -2.60 12.38 -15.96
CA ASP A 49 -3.29 13.39 -15.16
C ASP A 49 -2.32 14.49 -14.70
N VAL A 50 -2.80 15.73 -14.63
CA VAL A 50 -1.99 16.85 -14.14
C VAL A 50 -2.09 16.90 -12.62
N LEU A 51 -0.98 16.64 -11.92
CA LEU A 51 -0.92 16.69 -10.46
C LEU A 51 -0.59 18.08 -9.92
N ALA A 52 0.18 18.85 -10.69
CA ALA A 52 0.57 20.21 -10.34
C ALA A 52 0.87 21.05 -11.59
N THR A 53 0.65 22.35 -11.50
CA THR A 53 0.93 23.33 -12.55
C THR A 53 1.93 24.40 -12.10
N TRP A 54 2.62 24.99 -13.06
CA TRP A 54 3.40 26.20 -12.86
C TRP A 54 2.49 27.45 -12.89
N PRO A 55 2.96 28.61 -12.40
CA PRO A 55 2.18 29.86 -12.45
C PRO A 55 1.75 30.30 -13.85
N ASP A 56 2.45 29.87 -14.91
CA ASP A 56 2.10 30.13 -16.31
C ASP A 56 1.03 29.19 -16.88
N GLY A 57 0.48 28.31 -16.04
CA GLY A 57 -0.53 27.30 -16.37
C GLY A 57 0.01 26.05 -17.04
N SER A 58 1.32 25.95 -17.29
CA SER A 58 1.93 24.73 -17.82
C SER A 58 1.99 23.61 -16.78
N VAL A 59 2.06 22.37 -17.24
CA VAL A 59 2.17 21.19 -16.38
C VAL A 59 3.52 21.20 -15.67
N LYS A 60 3.51 21.07 -14.35
CA LYS A 60 4.71 20.92 -13.51
C LYS A 60 4.99 19.44 -13.22
N TRP A 61 3.95 18.69 -12.88
CA TRP A 61 4.00 17.25 -12.64
C TRP A 61 2.85 16.57 -13.36
N LEU A 62 3.20 15.58 -14.18
CA LEU A 62 2.28 14.72 -14.90
C LEU A 62 2.31 13.32 -14.28
N LEU A 63 1.20 12.83 -13.76
CA LEU A 63 1.05 11.42 -13.45
C LEU A 63 0.89 10.66 -14.76
N VAL A 64 1.62 9.55 -14.94
CA VAL A 64 1.38 8.63 -16.05
C VAL A 64 1.12 7.22 -15.54
N ASP A 65 0.06 6.61 -16.07
CA ASP A 65 -0.25 5.19 -15.89
C ASP A 65 -0.04 4.44 -17.19
N PHE A 66 0.76 3.38 -17.17
CA PHE A 66 0.91 2.47 -18.30
C PHE A 66 1.32 1.07 -17.80
N GLN A 67 1.42 0.11 -18.72
CA GLN A 67 1.79 -1.26 -18.39
C GLN A 67 3.11 -1.62 -19.05
N ALA A 68 4.11 -1.95 -18.23
CA ALA A 68 5.46 -2.21 -18.69
C ALA A 68 5.82 -3.69 -18.61
N THR A 69 6.54 -4.17 -19.62
CA THR A 69 7.24 -5.45 -19.60
C THR A 69 8.73 -5.19 -19.36
N VAL A 70 9.29 -5.83 -18.33
CA VAL A 70 10.69 -5.70 -17.90
C VAL A 70 11.21 -7.10 -17.53
N PRO A 71 12.30 -7.59 -18.15
CA PRO A 71 12.89 -8.88 -17.79
C PRO A 71 13.36 -8.91 -16.32
N ALA A 72 13.44 -10.10 -15.74
CA ALA A 72 13.98 -10.33 -14.40
C ALA A 72 15.34 -9.62 -14.20
N SER A 73 15.45 -8.81 -13.15
CA SER A 73 16.66 -8.00 -12.85
C SER A 73 17.10 -7.07 -14.00
N GLY A 74 16.24 -6.86 -14.99
CA GLY A 74 16.51 -6.10 -16.19
C GLY A 74 16.25 -4.61 -16.03
N VAL A 75 16.76 -3.85 -16.99
CA VAL A 75 16.48 -2.42 -17.14
C VAL A 75 15.93 -2.20 -18.55
N VAL A 76 14.82 -1.48 -18.63
CA VAL A 76 14.14 -1.18 -19.91
C VAL A 76 13.79 0.30 -19.96
N GLU A 77 13.92 0.90 -21.14
CA GLU A 77 13.58 2.29 -21.36
C GLU A 77 12.37 2.43 -22.30
N TYR A 78 11.37 3.16 -21.82
CA TYR A 78 10.21 3.59 -22.59
C TYR A 78 10.40 5.06 -22.96
N ARG A 79 9.69 5.52 -23.99
CA ARG A 79 9.78 6.93 -24.42
C ARG A 79 8.45 7.63 -24.18
N LEU A 80 8.46 8.63 -23.30
CA LEU A 80 7.41 9.64 -23.25
C LEU A 80 7.75 10.74 -24.25
N GLU A 81 6.94 10.88 -25.28
CA GLU A 81 6.98 12.01 -26.20
C GLU A 81 5.89 13.00 -25.80
N TYR A 82 6.15 14.29 -25.99
CA TYR A 82 5.24 15.35 -25.59
C TYR A 82 5.30 16.53 -26.56
N GLY A 83 4.25 17.35 -26.57
CA GLY A 83 4.19 18.61 -27.30
C GLY A 83 3.06 18.69 -28.32
N PRO A 84 2.99 19.80 -29.08
CA PRO A 84 1.94 20.02 -30.06
C PRO A 84 1.85 18.88 -31.08
N GLY A 85 0.65 18.32 -31.28
CA GLY A 85 0.41 17.22 -32.22
C GLY A 85 0.76 15.82 -31.71
N VAL A 86 1.38 15.70 -30.53
CA VAL A 86 1.60 14.40 -29.89
C VAL A 86 0.32 13.95 -29.20
N ARG A 87 -0.18 12.76 -29.52
CA ARG A 87 -1.40 12.21 -28.93
C ARG A 87 -1.21 10.72 -28.65
N GLY A 88 -1.81 10.25 -27.56
CA GLY A 88 -2.04 8.83 -27.33
C GLY A 88 -3.09 8.30 -28.31
N THR A 89 -2.72 7.30 -29.09
CA THR A 89 -3.62 6.67 -30.08
C THR A 89 -3.84 5.18 -29.83
N ALA A 90 -3.10 4.59 -28.90
CA ALA A 90 -3.18 3.16 -28.60
C ALA A 90 -4.22 2.90 -27.51
N GLU A 91 -5.10 1.92 -27.74
CA GLU A 91 -6.13 1.50 -26.79
C GLU A 91 -5.69 0.27 -26.01
N ALA A 92 -6.11 0.19 -24.75
CA ALA A 92 -5.86 -0.99 -23.91
C ALA A 92 -6.59 -2.20 -24.49
N ALA A 93 -5.92 -3.35 -24.59
CA ALA A 93 -6.53 -4.59 -25.09
C ALA A 93 -7.70 -5.06 -24.19
N HIS A 94 -7.56 -4.85 -22.89
CA HIS A 94 -8.55 -5.22 -21.88
C HIS A 94 -8.86 -4.00 -20.98
N PRO A 95 -9.54 -2.97 -21.53
CA PRO A 95 -9.75 -1.73 -20.81
C PRO A 95 -10.61 -1.97 -19.58
N LEU A 96 -10.25 -1.30 -18.49
CA LEU A 96 -11.02 -1.30 -17.27
C LEU A 96 -12.38 -0.63 -17.49
N ARG A 97 -13.44 -1.24 -16.97
CA ARG A 97 -14.80 -0.69 -17.01
C ARG A 97 -15.41 -0.66 -15.62
N ILE A 98 -16.08 0.43 -15.28
CA ILE A 98 -16.81 0.60 -14.03
C ILE A 98 -18.29 0.76 -14.35
N ALA A 99 -19.12 -0.09 -13.76
CA ALA A 99 -20.56 0.10 -13.69
C ALA A 99 -20.88 0.64 -12.29
N ASP A 100 -21.24 1.92 -12.22
CA ASP A 100 -21.54 2.61 -10.98
C ASP A 100 -23.07 2.74 -10.80
N GLU A 101 -23.65 1.85 -9.99
CA GLU A 101 -25.08 1.80 -9.71
C GLU A 101 -25.38 2.21 -8.26
N PRO A 102 -26.62 2.61 -7.89
CA PRO A 102 -26.92 3.12 -6.55
C PRO A 102 -26.59 2.17 -5.38
N SER A 103 -26.75 0.86 -5.57
CA SER A 103 -26.52 -0.15 -4.52
C SER A 103 -25.22 -0.94 -4.70
N ARG A 104 -24.58 -0.85 -5.88
CA ARG A 104 -23.45 -1.71 -6.25
C ARG A 104 -22.50 -0.96 -7.18
N CYS A 105 -21.21 -1.20 -7.01
CA CYS A 105 -20.21 -0.79 -7.99
C CYS A 105 -19.51 -2.04 -8.52
N THR A 106 -19.48 -2.22 -9.83
CA THR A 106 -18.81 -3.38 -10.46
C THR A 106 -17.66 -2.91 -11.33
N VAL A 107 -16.48 -3.47 -11.08
CA VAL A 107 -15.25 -3.19 -11.84
C VAL A 107 -14.89 -4.42 -12.66
N ARG A 108 -14.61 -4.24 -13.95
CA ARG A 108 -14.19 -5.30 -14.88
C ARG A 108 -12.84 -5.00 -15.47
N THR A 109 -11.95 -5.99 -15.51
CA THR A 109 -10.65 -5.95 -16.16
C THR A 109 -10.48 -7.25 -16.96
N GLY A 110 -10.81 -7.19 -18.26
CA GLY A 110 -10.94 -8.42 -19.06
C GLY A 110 -12.07 -9.33 -18.55
N ASP A 111 -11.74 -10.57 -18.24
CA ASP A 111 -12.66 -11.59 -17.69
C ASP A 111 -12.66 -11.65 -16.14
N PHE A 112 -11.93 -10.74 -15.49
CA PHE A 112 -11.96 -10.53 -14.05
C PHE A 112 -12.99 -9.47 -13.68
N GLU A 113 -13.93 -9.82 -12.81
CA GLU A 113 -15.00 -8.95 -12.34
C GLU A 113 -15.03 -8.91 -10.82
N VAL A 114 -15.11 -7.71 -10.25
CA VAL A 114 -15.27 -7.48 -8.82
C VAL A 114 -16.48 -6.59 -8.59
N SER A 115 -17.38 -7.02 -7.72
CA SER A 115 -18.49 -6.20 -7.22
C SER A 115 -18.23 -5.73 -5.81
N LEU A 116 -18.69 -4.52 -5.52
CA LEU A 116 -18.63 -3.86 -4.22
C LEU A 116 -20.04 -3.43 -3.82
N ASP A 117 -20.43 -3.70 -2.58
CA ASP A 117 -21.75 -3.32 -2.04
C ASP A 117 -21.69 -1.90 -1.44
N ARG A 118 -22.57 -0.99 -1.90
CA ARG A 118 -22.65 0.41 -1.42
C ARG A 118 -23.50 0.57 -0.15
N THR A 119 -24.20 -0.49 0.25
CA THR A 119 -25.17 -0.51 1.36
C THR A 119 -24.67 -1.28 2.57
N ALA A 120 -23.75 -2.22 2.36
CA ALA A 120 -23.14 -3.07 3.37
C ALA A 120 -21.71 -3.43 2.94
N PHE A 121 -20.78 -2.48 3.07
CA PHE A 121 -19.44 -2.61 2.51
C PHE A 121 -18.63 -3.75 3.19
N ASN A 122 -18.49 -4.86 2.49
CA ASN A 122 -17.85 -6.10 2.94
C ASN A 122 -16.51 -6.36 2.20
N LEU A 123 -15.83 -5.29 1.79
CA LEU A 123 -14.58 -5.27 1.01
C LEU A 123 -14.72 -5.82 -0.42
N LEU A 124 -14.73 -7.14 -0.61
CA LEU A 124 -14.95 -7.78 -1.91
C LEU A 124 -16.29 -8.52 -1.84
N ASP A 125 -17.36 -7.88 -2.34
CA ASP A 125 -18.72 -8.45 -2.25
C ASP A 125 -18.85 -9.68 -3.14
N ALA A 126 -18.35 -9.58 -4.37
CA ALA A 126 -18.22 -10.74 -5.24
C ALA A 126 -17.01 -10.62 -6.13
N VAL A 127 -16.38 -11.76 -6.41
CA VAL A 127 -15.27 -11.84 -7.36
C VAL A 127 -15.51 -13.00 -8.31
N SER A 128 -15.45 -12.72 -9.61
CA SER A 128 -15.56 -13.72 -10.66
C SER A 128 -14.37 -13.65 -11.61
N LEU A 129 -13.90 -14.82 -12.07
CA LEU A 129 -12.81 -14.94 -13.04
C LEU A 129 -13.17 -16.00 -14.08
N SER A 130 -13.16 -15.60 -15.36
CA SER A 130 -13.55 -16.46 -16.48
C SER A 130 -14.92 -17.13 -16.25
N GLY A 131 -15.90 -16.36 -15.75
CA GLY A 131 -17.27 -16.81 -15.49
C GLY A 131 -17.50 -17.62 -14.20
N GLU A 132 -16.46 -18.02 -13.47
CA GLU A 132 -16.60 -18.74 -12.20
C GLU A 132 -16.58 -17.76 -11.02
N ARG A 133 -17.37 -18.05 -9.99
CA ARG A 133 -17.49 -17.22 -8.79
C ARG A 133 -16.49 -17.70 -7.72
N LEU A 134 -15.44 -16.90 -7.48
CA LEU A 134 -14.37 -17.23 -6.52
C LEU A 134 -14.58 -16.63 -5.13
N VAL A 135 -15.36 -15.56 -5.01
CA VAL A 135 -15.79 -14.96 -3.75
C VAL A 135 -17.27 -14.64 -3.86
N ALA A 136 -18.08 -15.12 -2.92
CA ALA A 136 -19.50 -14.82 -2.84
C ALA A 136 -19.79 -13.78 -1.75
N SER A 137 -20.92 -13.08 -1.92
CA SER A 137 -21.38 -12.05 -0.98
C SER A 137 -21.54 -12.65 0.41
N ASN A 138 -20.79 -12.08 1.36
CA ASN A 138 -20.88 -12.44 2.76
C ASN A 138 -20.69 -11.16 3.59
N ARG A 139 -21.68 -10.78 4.39
CA ARG A 139 -21.60 -9.58 5.25
C ARG A 139 -20.58 -9.71 6.39
N SER A 140 -20.07 -10.92 6.61
CA SER A 140 -18.97 -11.16 7.53
C SER A 140 -17.60 -10.88 6.93
N ASN A 141 -17.51 -10.61 5.61
CA ASN A 141 -16.29 -10.13 4.96
C ASN A 141 -16.05 -8.65 5.29
N GLY A 142 -14.84 -8.18 5.00
CA GLY A 142 -14.42 -6.80 5.17
C GLY A 142 -13.62 -6.57 6.43
N GLY A 143 -13.62 -5.33 6.90
CA GLY A 143 -12.92 -4.96 8.13
C GLY A 143 -13.60 -5.54 9.35
N TRP A 144 -12.79 -6.13 10.22
CA TRP A 144 -13.22 -6.84 11.42
C TRP A 144 -12.43 -6.32 12.63
N ILE A 145 -13.12 -5.80 13.62
CA ILE A 145 -12.54 -5.34 14.88
C ILE A 145 -13.19 -6.08 16.04
N VAL A 146 -12.38 -6.51 17.00
CA VAL A 146 -12.85 -7.03 18.29
C VAL A 146 -12.36 -6.11 19.40
N ASP A 147 -13.28 -5.55 20.18
CA ASP A 147 -12.93 -4.72 21.34
C ASP A 147 -12.40 -5.56 22.51
N ASP A 148 -11.93 -4.89 23.56
CA ASP A 148 -11.42 -5.53 24.77
C ASP A 148 -12.47 -6.32 25.58
N LYS A 149 -13.76 -6.18 25.24
CA LYS A 149 -14.89 -6.92 25.81
C LYS A 149 -15.33 -8.11 24.94
N GLY A 150 -14.64 -8.36 23.82
CA GLY A 150 -14.95 -9.44 22.89
C GLY A 150 -16.10 -9.13 21.92
N ARG A 151 -16.57 -7.88 21.83
CA ARG A 151 -17.60 -7.50 20.85
C ARG A 151 -16.97 -7.32 19.47
N ALA A 152 -17.59 -7.93 18.46
CA ALA A 152 -17.20 -7.78 17.07
C ALA A 152 -17.89 -6.59 16.38
N PHE A 153 -17.13 -5.88 15.57
CA PHE A 153 -17.56 -4.76 14.73
C PHE A 153 -17.08 -5.00 13.30
N LEU A 154 -17.98 -4.86 12.34
CA LEU A 154 -17.73 -5.15 10.93
C LEU A 154 -18.04 -3.94 10.05
N THR A 155 -17.33 -3.82 8.93
CA THR A 155 -17.69 -2.84 7.89
C THR A 155 -18.99 -3.25 7.18
N GLY A 156 -19.23 -4.55 6.98
CA GLY A 156 -20.42 -5.09 6.32
C GLY A 156 -21.71 -5.05 7.16
N ALA A 157 -21.65 -4.56 8.40
CA ALA A 157 -22.80 -4.46 9.30
C ALA A 157 -23.62 -3.16 9.10
N GLY A 158 -23.22 -2.27 8.18
CA GLY A 158 -23.98 -1.08 7.86
C GLY A 158 -23.50 -0.38 6.60
N ARG A 159 -24.23 0.68 6.22
CA ARG A 159 -23.87 1.53 5.08
C ARG A 159 -22.58 2.30 5.38
N PRO A 160 -21.60 2.35 4.47
CA PRO A 160 -20.46 3.26 4.58
C PRO A 160 -20.93 4.72 4.61
N GLU A 161 -20.12 5.58 5.23
CA GLU A 161 -20.37 7.03 5.28
C GLU A 161 -20.12 7.69 3.92
N SER A 162 -19.15 7.17 3.15
CA SER A 162 -18.83 7.64 1.81
C SER A 162 -18.43 6.48 0.89
N PHE A 163 -18.78 6.57 -0.39
CA PHE A 163 -18.37 5.64 -1.44
C PHE A 163 -18.19 6.44 -2.73
N VAL A 164 -16.94 6.57 -3.18
CA VAL A 164 -16.54 7.41 -4.30
C VAL A 164 -15.67 6.62 -5.27
N VAL A 165 -15.97 6.74 -6.56
CA VAL A 165 -15.01 6.40 -7.63
C VAL A 165 -14.00 7.55 -7.65
N GLU A 166 -12.87 7.36 -6.96
CA GLU A 166 -11.82 8.40 -6.79
C GLU A 166 -11.06 8.61 -8.10
N GLU A 167 -10.83 7.51 -8.85
CA GLU A 167 -10.21 7.55 -10.17
C GLU A 167 -10.91 6.55 -11.11
N ALA A 168 -11.14 6.95 -12.36
CA ALA A 168 -11.76 6.12 -13.38
C ALA A 168 -11.07 6.30 -14.74
N GLY A 169 -10.18 5.38 -15.09
CA GLY A 169 -9.58 5.33 -16.41
C GLY A 169 -9.47 3.91 -16.98
N PRO A 170 -9.14 3.77 -18.28
CA PRO A 170 -9.06 2.49 -18.98
C PRO A 170 -7.94 1.54 -18.52
N LEU A 171 -6.93 2.00 -17.79
CA LEU A 171 -5.79 1.23 -17.28
C LEU A 171 -5.77 1.10 -15.76
N ARG A 172 -6.26 2.11 -15.03
CA ARG A 172 -6.28 2.13 -13.58
C ARG A 172 -7.53 2.82 -13.06
N ALA A 173 -8.10 2.27 -12.00
CA ALA A 173 -9.20 2.88 -11.26
C ALA A 173 -9.02 2.69 -9.76
N VAL A 174 -9.56 3.63 -8.99
CA VAL A 174 -9.53 3.62 -7.52
C VAL A 174 -10.93 3.86 -7.00
N ILE A 175 -11.40 2.94 -6.15
CA ILE A 175 -12.65 3.11 -5.40
C ILE A 175 -12.28 3.41 -3.94
N ARG A 176 -12.72 4.57 -3.43
CA ARG A 176 -12.54 4.99 -2.05
C ARG A 176 -13.84 4.80 -1.27
N VAL A 177 -13.77 4.11 -0.14
CA VAL A 177 -14.89 3.88 0.77
C VAL A 177 -14.49 4.29 2.17
N GLU A 178 -15.34 5.05 2.84
CA GLU A 178 -15.11 5.52 4.21
C GLU A 178 -16.28 5.16 5.11
N GLY A 179 -15.99 4.89 6.37
CA GLY A 179 -17.03 4.69 7.36
C GLY A 179 -16.47 4.33 8.73
N LYS A 180 -17.32 3.67 9.52
CA LYS A 180 -16.98 3.20 10.87
C LYS A 180 -17.36 1.73 11.03
N HIS A 181 -16.58 0.95 11.78
CA HIS A 181 -16.94 -0.45 12.02
C HIS A 181 -18.16 -0.51 12.94
N ARG A 182 -19.10 -1.40 12.66
CA ARG A 182 -20.40 -1.47 13.35
C ARG A 182 -20.67 -2.86 13.91
N SER A 183 -21.14 -2.96 15.14
CA SER A 183 -21.61 -4.21 15.73
C SER A 183 -23.05 -4.51 15.33
N GLN A 184 -23.50 -5.74 15.56
CA GLN A 184 -24.88 -6.14 15.22
C GLN A 184 -25.96 -5.33 15.97
N ASP A 185 -25.67 -4.86 17.19
CA ASP A 185 -26.54 -3.98 17.98
C ASP A 185 -26.41 -2.49 17.61
N GLY A 186 -25.70 -2.18 16.52
CA GLY A 186 -25.64 -0.83 15.93
C GLY A 186 -24.58 0.10 16.50
N LYS A 187 -23.83 -0.31 17.53
CA LYS A 187 -22.71 0.48 18.07
C LYS A 187 -21.58 0.57 17.06
N CYS A 188 -20.83 1.67 17.10
CA CYS A 188 -19.73 1.90 16.18
C CYS A 188 -18.41 2.10 16.92
N VAL A 189 -17.32 1.67 16.29
CA VAL A 189 -15.95 1.89 16.76
C VAL A 189 -15.00 2.00 15.57
N VAL A 190 -13.96 2.83 15.68
CA VAL A 190 -12.84 3.02 14.74
C VAL A 190 -13.28 3.33 13.31
N ASN A 191 -12.86 4.50 12.81
CA ASN A 191 -13.09 4.86 11.43
C ASN A 191 -12.17 4.07 10.51
N TYR A 192 -12.64 3.80 9.29
CA TYR A 192 -11.84 3.22 8.24
C TYR A 192 -11.89 4.04 6.97
N VAL A 193 -10.81 3.95 6.20
CA VAL A 193 -10.74 4.37 4.80
C VAL A 193 -10.19 3.18 4.02
N ALA A 194 -10.96 2.66 3.09
CA ALA A 194 -10.54 1.61 2.17
C ALA A 194 -10.38 2.19 0.76
N ARG A 195 -9.21 2.02 0.15
CA ARG A 195 -9.00 2.26 -1.29
C ARG A 195 -8.74 0.93 -1.99
N LEU A 196 -9.54 0.64 -3.00
CA LEU A 196 -9.40 -0.54 -3.85
C LEU A 196 -8.91 -0.08 -5.22
N THR A 197 -7.67 -0.46 -5.56
CA THR A 197 -7.04 -0.13 -6.83
C THR A 197 -7.08 -1.33 -7.76
N PHE A 198 -7.57 -1.08 -8.96
CA PHE A 198 -7.74 -2.04 -10.03
C PHE A 198 -6.87 -1.64 -11.23
N PHE A 199 -6.39 -2.63 -11.96
CA PHE A 199 -5.53 -2.42 -13.14
C PHE A 199 -6.04 -3.24 -14.31
N ALA A 200 -5.99 -2.68 -15.52
CA ALA A 200 -6.43 -3.35 -16.75
C ALA A 200 -5.73 -4.70 -16.96
N GLY A 201 -6.47 -5.72 -17.40
CA GLY A 201 -5.92 -7.06 -17.65
C GLY A 201 -5.30 -7.77 -16.44
N LYS A 202 -5.46 -7.24 -15.21
CA LYS A 202 -4.99 -7.90 -13.98
C LYS A 202 -6.16 -8.53 -13.24
N SER A 203 -5.93 -9.72 -12.71
CA SER A 203 -6.85 -10.47 -11.87
C SER A 203 -6.54 -10.30 -10.38
N TYR A 204 -6.05 -9.12 -9.99
CA TYR A 204 -5.78 -8.78 -8.60
C TYR A 204 -6.36 -7.41 -8.22
N VAL A 205 -6.58 -7.24 -6.91
CA VAL A 205 -7.02 -5.99 -6.31
C VAL A 205 -6.04 -5.59 -5.22
N LYS A 206 -5.48 -4.38 -5.32
CA LYS A 206 -4.68 -3.79 -4.25
C LYS A 206 -5.61 -3.03 -3.32
N VAL A 207 -5.60 -3.39 -2.04
CA VAL A 207 -6.41 -2.78 -0.97
C VAL A 207 -5.49 -2.00 -0.05
N SER A 208 -5.65 -0.68 0.02
CA SER A 208 -5.08 0.15 1.08
C SER A 208 -6.16 0.39 2.13
N TYR A 209 -6.00 -0.20 3.31
CA TYR A 209 -6.96 -0.12 4.42
C TYR A 209 -6.38 0.67 5.58
N THR A 210 -6.89 1.88 5.79
CA THR A 210 -6.51 2.75 6.90
C THR A 210 -7.51 2.60 8.03
N VAL A 211 -7.04 2.30 9.24
CA VAL A 211 -7.80 2.45 10.48
C VAL A 211 -7.44 3.77 11.13
N VAL A 212 -8.42 4.53 11.62
CA VAL A 212 -8.21 5.83 12.28
C VAL A 212 -8.99 5.86 13.58
N ASN A 213 -8.30 6.11 14.70
CA ASN A 213 -8.96 6.28 15.98
C ASN A 213 -9.53 7.71 16.11
N LYS A 214 -10.81 7.87 15.72
CA LYS A 214 -11.57 9.10 15.95
C LYS A 214 -12.56 8.99 17.11
N GLU A 215 -12.30 8.08 18.07
CA GLU A 215 -13.18 7.95 19.22
C GLU A 215 -13.11 9.19 20.13
N PRO A 216 -14.25 9.62 20.73
CA PRO A 216 -14.32 10.78 21.59
C PRO A 216 -13.73 10.45 22.97
N MET A 217 -12.40 10.40 23.05
CA MET A 217 -11.63 10.09 24.25
C MET A 217 -10.69 11.25 24.62
N ALA A 218 -10.22 11.26 25.86
CA ALA A 218 -9.29 12.29 26.31
C ALA A 218 -7.93 12.12 25.62
N ARG A 219 -7.18 13.21 25.53
CA ARG A 219 -5.85 13.17 24.94
C ARG A 219 -4.91 12.31 25.78
N GLY A 220 -4.12 11.46 25.12
CA GLY A 220 -3.26 10.48 25.77
C GLY A 220 -3.96 9.20 26.19
N GLU A 221 -5.29 9.11 26.08
CA GLU A 221 -6.00 7.84 26.19
C GLU A 221 -5.80 7.01 24.91
N ALA A 222 -5.81 5.70 25.11
CA ALA A 222 -5.70 4.72 24.03
C ALA A 222 -6.86 3.76 24.05
N LEU A 223 -7.39 3.49 22.87
CA LEU A 223 -8.38 2.45 22.67
C LEU A 223 -7.71 1.08 22.88
N ARG A 224 -8.44 0.18 23.56
CA ARG A 224 -8.04 -1.20 23.74
C ARG A 224 -8.79 -2.09 22.76
N LEU A 225 -8.07 -2.78 21.90
CA LEU A 225 -8.63 -3.71 20.92
C LEU A 225 -7.97 -5.08 21.06
N ASN A 226 -8.74 -6.15 20.94
CA ASN A 226 -8.21 -7.51 20.95
C ASN A 226 -7.81 -7.98 19.55
N GLU A 227 -8.47 -7.51 18.49
CA GLU A 227 -8.17 -7.92 17.11
C GLU A 227 -8.53 -6.83 16.11
N MET A 228 -7.71 -6.67 15.07
CA MET A 228 -8.04 -5.95 13.83
C MET A 228 -7.69 -6.85 12.66
N ALA A 229 -8.62 -7.06 11.73
CA ALA A 229 -8.41 -7.94 10.58
C ALA A 229 -9.19 -7.51 9.34
N LEU A 230 -8.76 -8.01 8.18
CA LEU A 230 -9.57 -8.08 6.96
C LEU A 230 -9.97 -9.53 6.72
N ARG A 231 -11.27 -9.78 6.54
CA ARG A 231 -11.81 -11.11 6.29
C ARG A 231 -12.36 -11.23 4.87
N THR A 232 -12.10 -12.35 4.21
CA THR A 232 -12.67 -12.69 2.91
C THR A 232 -12.96 -14.18 2.85
N CYS A 233 -14.21 -14.56 2.59
CA CYS A 233 -14.59 -15.95 2.36
C CYS A 233 -14.45 -16.29 0.86
N VAL A 234 -13.54 -17.20 0.53
CA VAL A 234 -13.37 -17.73 -0.82
C VAL A 234 -14.32 -18.90 -1.06
N GLY A 235 -14.97 -18.89 -2.22
CA GLY A 235 -15.97 -19.89 -2.64
C GLY A 235 -15.38 -20.96 -3.57
N LEU A 236 -14.19 -21.48 -3.27
CA LEU A 236 -13.56 -22.51 -4.09
C LEU A 236 -14.25 -23.87 -3.87
N GLU A 237 -14.73 -24.50 -4.94
CA GLU A 237 -15.36 -25.83 -4.90
C GLU A 237 -14.30 -26.95 -4.83
N GLY A 238 -14.60 -28.02 -4.09
CA GLY A 238 -13.73 -29.19 -3.99
C GLY A 238 -12.70 -29.13 -2.84
N GLU A 239 -11.77 -30.09 -2.83
CA GLU A 239 -10.73 -30.18 -1.81
C GLU A 239 -9.78 -28.98 -1.89
N ARG A 240 -9.53 -28.35 -0.75
CA ARG A 240 -8.70 -27.15 -0.67
C ARG A 240 -7.30 -27.50 -0.18
N THR A 241 -6.30 -26.92 -0.83
CA THR A 241 -4.91 -26.93 -0.35
C THR A 241 -4.45 -25.52 -0.05
N PHE A 242 -3.43 -25.40 0.78
CA PHE A 242 -2.89 -24.12 1.21
C PHE A 242 -1.37 -24.03 0.97
N ALA A 243 -0.88 -22.81 0.88
CA ALA A 243 0.54 -22.49 1.03
C ALA A 243 0.70 -21.22 1.88
N LEU A 244 1.65 -21.23 2.81
CA LEU A 244 2.01 -20.09 3.66
C LEU A 244 3.44 -19.64 3.35
N GLY A 245 3.60 -18.35 3.07
CA GLY A 245 4.87 -17.70 2.80
C GLY A 245 5.67 -17.37 4.05
N GLY A 246 6.04 -18.38 4.82
CA GLY A 246 7.12 -18.27 5.81
C GLY A 246 8.50 -18.17 5.15
N GLU A 247 9.56 -18.13 5.95
CA GLU A 247 10.94 -18.20 5.42
C GLU A 247 11.19 -19.51 4.69
N SER A 248 10.59 -20.59 5.20
CA SER A 248 10.30 -21.81 4.42
C SER A 248 8.80 -21.90 4.16
N ALA A 249 8.42 -22.20 2.92
CA ALA A 249 7.00 -22.33 2.58
C ALA A 249 6.40 -23.57 3.27
N VAL A 250 5.24 -23.38 3.90
CA VAL A 250 4.47 -24.46 4.52
C VAL A 250 3.25 -24.73 3.65
N THR A 251 3.12 -25.94 3.14
CA THR A 251 2.02 -26.34 2.23
C THR A 251 1.33 -27.60 2.74
N GLY A 252 0.11 -27.85 2.27
CA GLY A 252 -0.65 -29.06 2.59
C GLY A 252 -2.11 -28.99 2.17
N ALA A 253 -2.86 -30.06 2.47
CA ALA A 253 -4.32 -30.06 2.37
C ALA A 253 -4.95 -29.39 3.60
N LEU A 254 -6.08 -28.72 3.41
CA LEU A 254 -6.93 -28.24 4.49
C LEU A 254 -7.91 -29.36 4.86
N THR A 255 -7.71 -29.96 6.01
CA THR A 255 -8.62 -30.99 6.54
C THR A 255 -9.86 -30.34 7.18
N SER A 256 -10.99 -31.06 7.23
CA SER A 256 -12.26 -30.57 7.77
C SER A 256 -12.11 -29.84 9.10
N GLY A 257 -12.60 -28.60 9.17
CA GLY A 257 -12.57 -27.78 10.39
C GLY A 257 -11.18 -27.28 10.83
N ALA A 258 -10.12 -27.56 10.06
CA ALA A 258 -8.79 -27.05 10.37
C ALA A 258 -8.61 -25.60 9.91
N SER A 259 -7.71 -24.91 10.58
CA SER A 259 -7.19 -23.61 10.17
C SER A 259 -5.67 -23.66 10.18
N VAL A 260 -5.05 -23.04 9.19
CA VAL A 260 -3.60 -22.83 9.12
C VAL A 260 -3.31 -21.35 9.24
N ARG A 261 -2.11 -21.01 9.71
CA ARG A 261 -1.81 -19.61 9.97
C ARG A 261 -0.33 -19.30 9.89
N LEU A 262 0.00 -18.23 9.18
CA LEU A 262 1.28 -17.56 9.26
C LEU A 262 1.16 -16.40 10.27
N PHE A 263 2.00 -16.36 11.30
CA PHE A 263 2.00 -15.30 12.31
C PHE A 263 3.41 -14.73 12.50
N GLN A 264 3.61 -13.48 12.09
CA GLN A 264 4.79 -12.71 12.48
C GLN A 264 4.54 -12.06 13.84
N MET A 265 5.26 -12.50 14.85
CA MET A 265 5.12 -12.08 16.24
C MET A 265 6.02 -10.90 16.59
N ALA A 266 7.25 -10.91 16.09
CA ALA A 266 8.29 -9.91 16.28
C ALA A 266 8.97 -9.63 14.93
N SER A 267 9.82 -8.61 14.83
CA SER A 267 10.57 -8.30 13.59
C SER A 267 11.49 -9.43 13.10
N ASP A 268 11.80 -10.39 13.98
CA ASP A 268 12.73 -11.49 13.72
C ASP A 268 12.19 -12.85 14.18
N LYS A 269 10.87 -12.96 14.41
CA LYS A 269 10.21 -14.21 14.78
C LYS A 269 8.84 -14.36 14.12
N HIS A 270 8.67 -15.43 13.36
CA HIS A 270 7.37 -15.91 12.88
C HIS A 270 7.18 -17.39 13.15
N GLU A 271 5.91 -17.81 13.10
CA GLU A 271 5.50 -19.20 13.15
C GLU A 271 4.45 -19.48 12.06
N ALA A 272 4.54 -20.63 11.41
CA ALA A 272 3.53 -21.17 10.52
C ALA A 272 2.88 -22.42 11.17
N LEU A 273 1.57 -22.34 11.43
CA LEU A 273 0.77 -23.40 12.02
C LEU A 273 0.18 -24.31 10.94
N ARG A 274 0.47 -25.61 11.03
CA ARG A 274 -0.11 -26.67 10.18
C ARG A 274 -1.46 -27.17 10.72
N PRO A 275 -2.26 -27.86 9.89
CA PRO A 275 -3.50 -28.50 10.35
C PRO A 275 -3.29 -29.51 11.50
N SER A 276 -2.12 -30.16 11.53
CA SER A 276 -1.73 -31.10 12.60
C SER A 276 -1.48 -30.44 13.96
N GLY A 277 -1.44 -29.11 14.03
CA GLY A 277 -1.01 -28.35 15.21
C GLY A 277 0.50 -28.12 15.29
N GLU A 278 1.29 -28.73 14.40
CA GLU A 278 2.73 -28.49 14.28
C GLU A 278 3.01 -27.02 13.92
N ARG A 279 4.03 -26.44 14.57
CA ARG A 279 4.49 -25.07 14.32
C ARG A 279 5.87 -25.09 13.68
N VAL A 280 5.98 -24.45 12.53
CA VAL A 280 7.26 -24.22 11.84
C VAL A 280 7.70 -22.79 12.14
N SER A 281 8.78 -22.64 12.91
CA SER A 281 9.32 -21.33 13.27
C SER A 281 10.33 -20.83 12.23
N GLY A 282 10.44 -19.52 12.11
CA GLY A 282 11.53 -18.88 11.37
C GLY A 282 11.66 -17.41 11.76
N ARG A 283 12.44 -16.63 11.02
CA ARG A 283 12.72 -15.23 11.42
C ARG A 283 11.80 -14.25 10.75
N ARG A 284 11.87 -14.10 9.42
CA ARG A 284 11.14 -13.08 8.67
C ARG A 284 10.28 -13.73 7.60
N ALA A 285 8.96 -13.70 7.81
CA ALA A 285 8.04 -14.26 6.84
C ALA A 285 7.92 -13.38 5.59
N ALA A 286 7.73 -14.00 4.43
CA ALA A 286 7.47 -13.32 3.16
C ALA A 286 6.08 -12.65 3.11
N GLY A 287 5.16 -13.03 4.00
CA GLY A 287 3.92 -12.27 4.23
C GLY A 287 2.82 -12.53 3.21
N TRP A 288 2.67 -13.76 2.74
CA TRP A 288 1.57 -14.17 1.88
C TRP A 288 0.98 -15.52 2.28
N ALA A 289 -0.28 -15.76 1.91
CA ALA A 289 -0.90 -17.07 1.96
C ALA A 289 -1.65 -17.34 0.65
N GLU A 290 -1.84 -18.61 0.34
CA GLU A 290 -2.55 -19.09 -0.84
C GLU A 290 -3.54 -20.16 -0.41
N VAL A 291 -4.75 -20.09 -0.96
CA VAL A 291 -5.76 -21.14 -0.88
C VAL A 291 -6.20 -21.49 -2.29
N ARG A 292 -6.24 -22.78 -2.61
CA ARG A 292 -6.55 -23.25 -3.97
C ARG A 292 -7.36 -24.53 -3.95
N SER A 293 -8.18 -24.72 -4.98
CA SER A 293 -8.78 -26.01 -5.31
C SER A 293 -8.68 -26.26 -6.80
N GLY A 294 -8.22 -27.46 -7.19
CA GLY A 294 -7.91 -27.78 -8.58
C GLY A 294 -6.91 -26.79 -9.19
N ASN A 295 -7.34 -26.10 -10.25
CA ASN A 295 -6.54 -25.09 -10.95
C ASN A 295 -6.87 -23.64 -10.52
N ALA A 296 -7.89 -23.41 -9.69
CA ALA A 296 -8.30 -22.09 -9.24
C ALA A 296 -7.76 -21.78 -7.84
N GLY A 297 -7.38 -20.53 -7.61
CA GLY A 297 -6.89 -20.13 -6.30
C GLY A 297 -6.85 -18.64 -6.05
N VAL A 298 -6.66 -18.31 -4.79
CA VAL A 298 -6.55 -16.94 -4.27
C VAL A 298 -5.26 -16.82 -3.47
N VAL A 299 -4.46 -15.82 -3.80
CA VAL A 299 -3.29 -15.41 -3.05
C VAL A 299 -3.63 -14.12 -2.32
N VAL A 300 -3.30 -14.06 -1.03
CA VAL A 300 -3.36 -12.83 -0.24
C VAL A 300 -1.97 -12.50 0.25
N ALA A 301 -1.47 -11.31 -0.08
CA ALA A 301 -0.17 -10.82 0.33
C ALA A 301 -0.30 -9.50 1.09
N VAL A 302 0.56 -9.27 2.07
CA VAL A 302 0.58 -8.05 2.88
C VAL A 302 1.92 -7.36 2.70
N ARG A 303 1.90 -6.07 2.39
CA ARG A 303 3.12 -5.29 2.18
C ARG A 303 3.88 -5.12 3.49
N ASP A 304 5.20 -5.28 3.44
CA ASP A 304 6.10 -5.08 4.59
C ASP A 304 5.66 -5.87 5.83
N PHE A 305 5.22 -7.12 5.61
CA PHE A 305 4.55 -7.95 6.61
C PHE A 305 5.36 -8.12 7.90
N TRP A 306 6.64 -8.50 7.80
CA TRP A 306 7.45 -8.74 8.98
C TRP A 306 7.88 -7.42 9.66
N GLN A 307 8.12 -6.39 8.85
CA GLN A 307 8.50 -5.07 9.33
C GLN A 307 7.39 -4.41 10.13
N GLN A 308 6.13 -4.69 9.79
CA GLN A 308 4.95 -4.13 10.46
C GLN A 308 4.35 -5.06 11.54
N PHE A 309 5.13 -5.98 12.10
CA PHE A 309 4.65 -6.90 13.14
C PHE A 309 3.92 -6.18 14.30
N PRO A 310 2.98 -6.85 15.00
CA PRO A 310 2.49 -8.19 14.73
C PRO A 310 1.56 -8.23 13.51
N LYS A 311 1.64 -9.30 12.72
CA LYS A 311 0.78 -9.54 11.54
C LYS A 311 0.50 -11.03 11.35
N SER A 312 -0.68 -11.39 10.89
CA SER A 312 -0.97 -12.78 10.54
C SER A 312 -1.74 -12.93 9.24
N ILE A 313 -1.68 -14.12 8.63
CA ILE A 313 -2.59 -14.55 7.58
C ILE A 313 -3.06 -15.95 7.95
N GLU A 314 -4.37 -16.09 8.16
CA GLU A 314 -5.03 -17.33 8.54
C GLU A 314 -5.92 -17.81 7.38
N VAL A 315 -5.87 -19.09 7.08
CA VAL A 315 -6.71 -19.75 6.08
C VAL A 315 -7.43 -20.91 6.76
N SER A 316 -8.75 -20.87 6.72
CA SER A 316 -9.61 -21.90 7.29
C SER A 316 -10.17 -22.81 6.20
N GLU A 317 -10.45 -24.06 6.57
CA GLU A 317 -11.02 -25.04 5.66
C GLU A 317 -12.36 -24.58 5.09
N ASP A 318 -13.15 -23.79 5.82
CA ASP A 318 -14.42 -23.20 5.35
C ASP A 318 -14.26 -22.15 4.23
N GLY A 319 -13.03 -21.84 3.82
CA GLY A 319 -12.71 -20.83 2.81
C GLY A 319 -12.51 -19.44 3.39
N THR A 320 -12.61 -19.25 4.70
CA THR A 320 -12.28 -17.96 5.33
C THR A 320 -10.78 -17.70 5.25
N VAL A 321 -10.39 -16.61 4.61
CA VAL A 321 -9.06 -16.02 4.68
C VAL A 321 -9.13 -14.77 5.57
N LYS A 322 -8.27 -14.71 6.58
CA LYS A 322 -8.22 -13.60 7.53
C LYS A 322 -6.81 -13.02 7.62
N VAL A 323 -6.66 -11.78 7.18
CA VAL A 323 -5.43 -10.99 7.35
C VAL A 323 -5.51 -10.25 8.68
N GLY A 324 -4.73 -10.69 9.66
CA GLY A 324 -4.60 -10.02 10.96
C GLY A 324 -3.72 -8.79 10.84
N LEU A 325 -4.36 -7.61 10.84
CA LEU A 325 -3.69 -6.30 10.92
C LEU A 325 -3.13 -6.08 12.34
N TRP A 326 -3.87 -6.56 13.33
CA TRP A 326 -3.42 -6.84 14.69
C TRP A 326 -4.08 -8.16 15.12
N PRO A 327 -3.37 -9.30 15.05
CA PRO A 327 -3.99 -10.61 15.31
C PRO A 327 -4.30 -10.80 16.79
N LYS A 328 -5.37 -11.55 17.10
CA LYS A 328 -5.79 -11.85 18.49
C LYS A 328 -4.66 -12.39 19.37
N ASP A 329 -3.76 -13.19 18.79
CA ASP A 329 -2.64 -13.83 19.48
C ASP A 329 -1.48 -12.87 19.79
N ALA A 330 -1.51 -11.63 19.28
CA ALA A 330 -0.59 -10.58 19.70
C ALA A 330 -0.91 -10.05 21.10
N GLY A 331 -2.05 -10.43 21.68
CA GLY A 331 -2.58 -9.82 22.90
C GLY A 331 -3.28 -8.48 22.60
N PRO A 332 -3.78 -7.80 23.63
CA PRO A 332 -4.53 -6.56 23.46
C PRO A 332 -3.63 -5.45 22.90
N LEU A 333 -4.10 -4.78 21.85
CA LEU A 333 -3.56 -3.51 21.39
C LEU A 333 -3.91 -2.43 22.42
N THR A 334 -2.90 -1.86 23.07
CA THR A 334 -3.08 -0.85 24.12
C THR A 334 -2.56 0.53 23.74
N LYS A 335 -1.97 0.69 22.56
CA LYS A 335 -1.31 1.92 22.09
C LYS A 335 -2.00 2.52 20.87
N PHE A 336 -3.31 2.33 20.74
CA PHE A 336 -4.09 2.97 19.68
C PHE A 336 -4.71 4.26 20.21
N PHE A 337 -3.87 5.26 20.40
CA PHE A 337 -4.26 6.57 20.92
C PHE A 337 -5.23 7.30 19.99
N ARG A 338 -5.96 8.27 20.55
CA ARG A 338 -6.79 9.19 19.77
C ARG A 338 -5.99 9.81 18.62
N ALA A 339 -6.66 10.05 17.49
CA ALA A 339 -6.12 10.63 16.27
C ALA A 339 -5.06 9.80 15.52
N ARG A 340 -4.55 8.70 16.11
CA ARG A 340 -3.62 7.81 15.41
C ARG A 340 -4.31 7.10 14.25
N ALA A 341 -3.62 7.04 13.10
CA ALA A 341 -4.01 6.20 11.99
C ALA A 341 -2.99 5.10 11.72
N LYS A 342 -3.40 4.08 10.96
CA LYS A 342 -2.48 3.17 10.29
C LYS A 342 -3.08 2.60 9.02
N THR A 343 -2.35 2.75 7.91
CA THR A 343 -2.65 2.19 6.61
C THR A 343 -1.94 0.84 6.42
N HIS A 344 -2.68 -0.14 5.93
CA HIS A 344 -2.20 -1.47 5.57
C HIS A 344 -2.46 -1.74 4.09
N GLU A 345 -1.44 -2.18 3.35
CA GLU A 345 -1.56 -2.53 1.94
C GLU A 345 -1.61 -4.05 1.77
N VAL A 346 -2.72 -4.54 1.22
CA VAL A 346 -3.01 -5.97 1.02
C VAL A 346 -3.34 -6.20 -0.45
N MET A 347 -2.74 -7.22 -1.07
CA MET A 347 -3.06 -7.65 -2.43
C MET A 347 -3.87 -8.93 -2.39
N TYR A 348 -5.02 -8.95 -3.06
CA TYR A 348 -5.81 -10.15 -3.33
C TYR A 348 -5.66 -10.51 -4.81
N ALA A 349 -5.00 -11.61 -5.13
CA ALA A 349 -4.78 -12.07 -6.49
C ALA A 349 -5.49 -13.38 -6.76
N PHE A 350 -6.27 -13.42 -7.83
CA PHE A 350 -7.09 -14.54 -8.25
C PHE A 350 -6.50 -15.16 -9.52
N TYR A 351 -6.52 -16.48 -9.63
CA TYR A 351 -5.96 -17.15 -10.80
C TYR A 351 -6.74 -18.42 -11.17
N LYS A 352 -6.59 -18.80 -12.44
CA LYS A 352 -6.93 -20.11 -12.99
C LYS A 352 -5.74 -20.63 -13.80
N GLY A 353 -5.08 -21.66 -13.27
CA GLY A 353 -3.77 -22.10 -13.74
C GLY A 353 -2.63 -21.16 -13.33
N GLY A 354 -1.39 -21.64 -13.39
CA GLY A 354 -0.20 -20.80 -13.18
C GLY A 354 -0.08 -20.16 -11.77
N GLY A 355 -0.62 -20.81 -10.73
CA GLY A 355 -0.71 -20.24 -9.37
C GLY A 355 0.62 -19.72 -8.80
N GLU A 356 1.73 -20.42 -9.05
CA GLU A 356 3.06 -19.93 -8.65
C GLU A 356 3.43 -18.60 -9.31
N THR A 357 3.18 -18.46 -10.62
CA THR A 357 3.44 -17.22 -11.35
C THR A 357 2.54 -16.09 -10.85
N ALA A 358 1.25 -16.36 -10.64
CA ALA A 358 0.30 -15.40 -10.11
C ALA A 358 0.73 -14.89 -8.72
N ARG A 359 1.12 -15.82 -7.83
CA ARG A 359 1.64 -15.51 -6.49
C ARG A 359 2.89 -14.62 -6.56
N ARG A 360 3.93 -15.05 -7.29
CA ARG A 360 5.20 -14.31 -7.36
C ARG A 360 5.00 -12.91 -7.91
N ARG A 361 4.19 -12.75 -8.96
CA ARG A 361 3.87 -11.43 -9.53
C ARG A 361 3.08 -10.55 -8.57
N ALA A 362 2.04 -11.06 -7.92
CA ALA A 362 1.24 -10.29 -6.97
C ALA A 362 2.07 -9.79 -5.78
N VAL A 363 2.92 -10.66 -5.22
CA VAL A 363 3.83 -10.29 -4.11
C VAL A 363 4.83 -9.22 -4.56
N ALA A 364 5.37 -9.34 -5.78
CA ALA A 364 6.34 -8.41 -6.32
C ALA A 364 5.72 -7.07 -6.73
N ASP A 365 4.53 -7.06 -7.34
CA ASP A 365 3.79 -5.83 -7.69
C ASP A 365 3.34 -5.08 -6.42
N LEU A 366 3.10 -5.79 -5.31
CA LEU A 366 2.79 -5.18 -4.02
C LEU A 366 4.01 -4.60 -3.30
N ASN A 367 5.07 -5.39 -3.12
CA ASN A 367 6.22 -5.00 -2.29
C ASN A 367 7.26 -4.20 -3.05
N GLN A 368 7.39 -4.44 -4.36
CA GLN A 368 8.41 -3.81 -5.19
C GLN A 368 7.82 -3.40 -6.54
N PRO A 369 6.82 -2.50 -6.57
CA PRO A 369 6.23 -2.02 -7.81
C PRO A 369 7.30 -1.40 -8.71
N LEU A 370 7.07 -1.50 -10.03
CA LEU A 370 7.88 -0.80 -11.01
C LEU A 370 7.64 0.71 -10.89
N VAL A 371 8.73 1.48 -10.84
CA VAL A 371 8.70 2.95 -10.81
C VAL A 371 9.50 3.45 -12.00
N ALA A 372 8.90 4.35 -12.78
CA ALA A 372 9.59 4.99 -13.88
C ALA A 372 10.41 6.18 -13.39
N THR A 373 11.65 6.28 -13.86
CA THR A 373 12.55 7.41 -13.58
C THR A 373 12.85 8.18 -14.85
N THR A 374 12.98 9.50 -14.73
CA THR A 374 13.53 10.34 -15.80
C THR A 374 15.04 10.52 -15.63
N PRO A 375 15.78 10.83 -16.71
CA PRO A 375 17.20 11.19 -16.60
C PRO A 375 17.42 12.33 -15.59
N SER A 376 18.50 12.27 -14.81
CA SER A 376 18.85 13.28 -13.80
C SER A 376 18.84 14.70 -14.36
N LYS A 377 19.48 14.89 -15.51
CA LYS A 377 19.52 16.15 -16.24
C LYS A 377 18.13 16.73 -16.50
N TRP A 378 17.14 15.90 -16.85
CA TRP A 378 15.75 16.34 -17.06
C TRP A 378 15.12 16.87 -15.77
N VAL A 379 15.32 16.17 -14.65
CA VAL A 379 14.84 16.62 -13.32
C VAL A 379 15.48 17.95 -12.95
N VAL A 380 16.79 18.10 -13.12
CA VAL A 380 17.53 19.33 -12.78
C VAL A 380 17.11 20.51 -13.67
N GLU A 381 16.96 20.29 -14.98
CA GLU A 381 16.53 21.30 -15.93
C GLU A 381 15.07 21.72 -15.72
N SER A 382 14.21 20.81 -15.23
CA SER A 382 12.81 21.11 -14.95
C SER A 382 12.60 22.09 -13.79
N LYS A 383 13.57 22.24 -12.90
CA LYS A 383 13.50 23.10 -11.70
C LYS A 383 12.35 22.77 -10.74
N VAL A 384 11.72 21.60 -10.84
CA VAL A 384 10.57 21.23 -9.97
C VAL A 384 10.93 21.19 -8.48
N PHE A 385 12.18 20.86 -8.16
CA PHE A 385 12.79 20.88 -6.83
C PHE A 385 13.72 22.10 -6.60
N GLY A 386 13.58 23.14 -7.43
CA GLY A 386 14.47 24.30 -7.42
C GLY A 386 15.84 24.01 -8.06
N ASN A 387 16.87 24.70 -7.59
CA ASN A 387 18.23 24.55 -8.10
C ASN A 387 18.93 23.36 -7.44
N LEU A 388 19.08 22.29 -8.19
CA LEU A 388 19.84 21.10 -7.79
C LEU A 388 21.08 20.93 -8.68
N PRO A 389 22.19 20.39 -8.14
CA PRO A 389 23.28 19.91 -8.99
C PRO A 389 22.84 18.66 -9.76
N ASP A 390 23.40 18.46 -10.95
CA ASP A 390 23.28 17.17 -11.66
C ASP A 390 23.80 16.02 -10.79
N TYR A 391 23.35 14.80 -11.06
CA TYR A 391 23.91 13.63 -10.41
C TYR A 391 25.35 13.39 -10.86
N GLY A 392 26.20 12.95 -9.94
CA GLY A 392 27.60 12.62 -10.23
C GLY A 392 28.62 13.55 -9.59
N VAL A 393 28.21 14.40 -8.63
CA VAL A 393 29.13 15.16 -7.78
C VAL A 393 29.73 14.19 -6.73
N PRO A 394 30.99 13.73 -6.85
CA PRO A 394 31.44 12.52 -6.16
C PRO A 394 31.33 12.58 -4.63
N LEU A 395 31.67 13.72 -4.04
CA LEU A 395 31.56 13.91 -2.59
C LEU A 395 30.10 13.80 -2.12
N LEU A 396 29.19 14.52 -2.79
CA LEU A 396 27.76 14.51 -2.46
C LEU A 396 27.16 13.11 -2.61
N GLU A 397 27.40 12.43 -3.74
CA GLU A 397 26.82 11.10 -3.95
C GLU A 397 27.37 10.08 -2.95
N SER A 398 28.66 10.18 -2.61
CA SER A 398 29.25 9.32 -1.57
C SER A 398 28.66 9.58 -0.18
N MET A 399 28.33 10.85 0.15
CA MET A 399 27.69 11.20 1.41
C MET A 399 26.25 10.68 1.46
N MET A 400 25.47 10.86 0.39
CA MET A 400 24.09 10.39 0.33
C MET A 400 24.00 8.87 0.44
N ALA A 401 24.84 8.13 -0.29
CA ALA A 401 24.90 6.67 -0.21
C ALA A 401 25.31 6.19 1.20
N ARG A 402 26.32 6.82 1.82
CA ARG A 402 26.71 6.50 3.20
C ARG A 402 25.60 6.79 4.21
N ASN A 403 24.92 7.93 4.08
CA ASN A 403 23.84 8.31 5.00
C ASN A 403 22.66 7.35 4.91
N LEU A 404 22.26 6.94 3.70
CA LEU A 404 21.22 5.92 3.53
C LEU A 404 21.66 4.58 4.16
N ALA A 405 22.91 4.15 3.92
CA ALA A 405 23.43 2.92 4.51
C ALA A 405 23.45 2.99 6.05
N VAL A 406 23.79 4.14 6.65
CA VAL A 406 23.74 4.35 8.10
C VAL A 406 22.30 4.29 8.62
N LEU A 407 21.36 4.98 7.97
CA LEU A 407 19.94 4.97 8.33
C LEU A 407 19.39 3.54 8.36
N LEU A 408 19.63 2.77 7.28
CA LEU A 408 19.15 1.39 7.18
C LEU A 408 19.84 0.46 8.19
N LYS A 409 21.13 0.67 8.47
CA LYS A 409 21.87 -0.08 9.49
C LYS A 409 21.34 0.22 10.90
N GLN A 410 21.03 1.48 11.20
CA GLN A 410 20.47 1.90 12.48
C GLN A 410 19.07 1.31 12.67
N ARG A 411 18.23 1.33 11.63
CA ARG A 411 16.92 0.67 11.65
C ARG A 411 16.98 -0.78 12.09
N GLU A 412 17.93 -1.52 11.55
CA GLU A 412 18.16 -2.90 11.96
C GLU A 412 18.69 -3.00 13.39
N ALA A 413 19.72 -2.22 13.75
CA ALA A 413 20.37 -2.28 15.06
C ALA A 413 19.46 -1.85 16.23
N ASN A 414 18.61 -0.85 15.99
CA ASN A 414 17.67 -0.30 16.96
C ASN A 414 16.31 -1.01 16.95
N ASN A 415 16.12 -1.99 16.06
CA ASN A 415 14.85 -2.67 15.85
C ASN A 415 13.68 -1.69 15.60
N GLU A 416 13.87 -0.73 14.69
CA GLU A 416 12.89 0.31 14.31
C GLU A 416 11.78 -0.27 13.41
N TYR A 417 11.17 -1.33 13.88
CA TYR A 417 10.11 -2.09 13.23
C TYR A 417 8.90 -2.15 14.15
N GLY A 418 7.77 -2.56 13.60
CA GLY A 418 6.49 -2.69 14.28
C GLY A 418 5.43 -1.82 13.64
N ILE A 419 4.17 -2.17 13.87
CA ILE A 419 3.00 -1.54 13.22
C ILE A 419 2.99 -0.01 13.30
N PHE A 420 3.42 0.59 14.40
CA PHE A 420 3.43 2.06 14.55
C PHE A 420 4.82 2.69 14.44
N ASN A 421 5.87 1.90 14.22
CA ASN A 421 7.25 2.38 14.33
C ASN A 421 7.99 2.31 12.99
N TYR A 422 7.66 1.30 12.16
CA TYR A 422 8.35 1.07 10.90
C TYR A 422 8.17 2.26 9.95
N GLY A 423 9.29 2.91 9.65
CA GLY A 423 9.41 4.03 8.73
C GLY A 423 10.03 5.27 9.34
N ASP A 424 9.92 5.43 10.66
CA ASP A 424 10.67 6.46 11.38
C ASP A 424 12.11 6.02 11.67
N TRP A 425 12.85 6.87 12.35
CA TRP A 425 14.14 6.61 12.96
C TRP A 425 14.12 7.01 14.44
N ASN A 426 14.90 6.30 15.26
CA ASN A 426 15.03 6.63 16.68
C ASN A 426 16.44 7.05 17.05
N PHE A 427 16.56 7.80 18.14
CA PHE A 427 17.84 8.29 18.63
C PHE A 427 17.89 8.24 20.15
N PHE A 428 19.11 8.21 20.67
CA PHE A 428 19.38 8.26 22.10
C PHE A 428 19.70 9.70 22.51
N MET A 429 18.92 10.25 23.43
CA MET A 429 19.15 11.56 24.04
C MET A 429 19.25 11.31 25.55
N GLY A 430 20.45 11.43 26.12
CA GLY A 430 20.82 10.96 27.47
C GLY A 430 19.69 10.92 28.50
N GLY A 431 19.48 9.74 29.11
CA GLY A 431 18.34 9.43 29.99
C GLY A 431 17.81 7.99 29.77
N THR A 432 16.61 7.68 30.25
CA THR A 432 15.95 6.37 30.10
C THR A 432 15.02 6.34 28.88
N ALA A 433 15.44 5.60 27.84
CA ALA A 433 14.73 5.19 26.61
C ALA A 433 15.01 5.98 25.31
N HIS A 434 14.98 5.24 24.20
CA HIS A 434 15.05 5.74 22.82
C HIS A 434 13.86 6.67 22.52
N LYS A 435 14.09 7.69 21.69
CA LYS A 435 13.07 8.66 21.24
C LYS A 435 12.87 8.57 19.74
N TRP A 436 11.64 8.78 19.29
CA TRP A 436 11.27 8.82 17.88
C TRP A 436 11.54 10.20 17.26
N GLY A 437 12.03 10.18 16.02
CA GLY A 437 12.41 11.37 15.27
C GLY A 437 11.25 12.09 14.62
N ASN A 438 10.15 11.39 14.38
CA ASN A 438 8.95 11.86 13.67
C ASN A 438 9.33 12.56 12.35
N LEU A 439 10.31 11.98 11.63
CA LEU A 439 10.92 12.49 10.40
C LEU A 439 11.32 13.98 10.39
N GLN A 440 11.74 14.51 11.55
CA GLN A 440 12.22 15.89 11.64
C GLN A 440 13.27 16.22 10.55
N TYR A 441 13.21 17.45 10.01
CA TYR A 441 13.99 17.93 8.87
C TYR A 441 13.69 17.24 7.54
N ASP A 442 12.47 16.73 7.40
CA ASP A 442 11.92 16.13 6.18
C ASP A 442 12.82 15.05 5.57
N THR A 443 13.08 14.02 6.37
CA THR A 443 13.89 12.87 5.92
C THR A 443 13.36 12.31 4.60
N ALA A 444 12.03 12.21 4.45
CA ALA A 444 11.40 11.73 3.23
C ALA A 444 11.72 12.61 2.01
N TYR A 445 11.62 13.94 2.13
CA TYR A 445 11.97 14.85 1.04
C TYR A 445 13.41 14.67 0.56
N THR A 446 14.37 14.60 1.49
CA THR A 446 15.79 14.44 1.11
C THR A 446 16.05 13.15 0.33
N LEU A 447 15.36 12.07 0.71
CA LEU A 447 15.43 10.78 0.03
C LEU A 447 14.75 10.83 -1.35
N PHE A 448 13.56 11.44 -1.47
CA PHE A 448 12.89 11.61 -2.76
C PHE A 448 13.69 12.47 -3.74
N VAL A 449 14.29 13.57 -3.29
CA VAL A 449 15.16 14.40 -4.14
C VAL A 449 16.36 13.60 -4.62
N GLN A 450 16.98 12.80 -3.76
CA GLN A 450 18.11 11.96 -4.17
C GLN A 450 17.68 10.84 -5.12
N PHE A 451 16.51 10.24 -4.93
CA PHE A 451 15.92 9.31 -5.88
C PHE A 451 15.69 9.97 -7.24
N ALA A 452 15.10 11.16 -7.28
CA ALA A 452 14.86 11.90 -8.52
C ALA A 452 16.16 12.21 -9.28
N ARG A 453 17.24 12.57 -8.55
CA ARG A 453 18.56 12.85 -9.15
C ARG A 453 19.26 11.57 -9.60
N SER A 454 19.27 10.50 -8.81
CA SER A 454 20.11 9.32 -9.06
C SER A 454 19.43 8.22 -9.88
N GLY A 455 18.09 8.13 -9.79
CA GLY A 455 17.33 6.97 -10.24
C GLY A 455 17.57 5.70 -9.40
N ASP A 456 18.26 5.79 -8.25
CA ASP A 456 18.50 4.67 -7.35
C ASP A 456 17.28 4.40 -6.47
N ARG A 457 16.63 3.27 -6.73
CA ARG A 457 15.39 2.84 -6.08
C ARG A 457 15.52 2.69 -4.56
N SER A 458 16.71 2.46 -4.03
CA SER A 458 16.89 2.33 -2.57
C SER A 458 16.51 3.60 -1.81
N PHE A 459 16.70 4.78 -2.41
CA PHE A 459 16.23 6.04 -1.86
C PHE A 459 14.71 6.17 -1.92
N PHE A 460 14.07 5.73 -3.02
CA PHE A 460 12.61 5.70 -3.14
C PHE A 460 11.98 4.79 -2.09
N ASP A 461 12.47 3.56 -1.96
CA ASP A 461 11.93 2.60 -0.99
C ASP A 461 12.04 3.14 0.44
N ALA A 462 13.18 3.76 0.79
CA ALA A 462 13.36 4.39 2.10
C ALA A 462 12.42 5.60 2.31
N ALA A 463 12.25 6.44 1.28
CA ALA A 463 11.36 7.60 1.32
C ALA A 463 9.89 7.21 1.46
N GLU A 464 9.43 6.22 0.69
CA GLU A 464 8.05 5.75 0.68
C GLU A 464 7.65 5.15 2.03
N VAL A 465 8.53 4.34 2.63
CA VAL A 465 8.29 3.79 3.97
C VAL A 465 8.24 4.91 5.02
N ALA A 466 9.17 5.87 4.95
CA ALA A 466 9.19 6.99 5.88
C ALA A 466 7.91 7.84 5.77
N ILE A 467 7.57 8.32 4.58
CA ILE A 467 6.42 9.22 4.44
C ILE A 467 5.08 8.56 4.77
N LYS A 468 4.94 7.24 4.53
CA LYS A 468 3.76 6.48 4.94
C LYS A 468 3.64 6.37 6.45
N HIS A 469 4.76 6.21 7.16
CA HIS A 469 4.77 6.30 8.62
C HIS A 469 4.26 7.67 9.07
N ALA A 470 4.85 8.76 8.54
CA ALA A 470 4.47 10.10 8.97
C ALA A 470 2.99 10.41 8.66
N MET A 471 2.50 10.06 7.46
CA MET A 471 1.08 10.21 7.09
C MET A 471 0.13 9.51 8.06
N ASP A 472 0.52 8.36 8.61
CA ASP A 472 -0.34 7.56 9.48
C ASP A 472 -0.20 7.95 10.96
N VAL A 473 1.04 8.03 11.46
CA VAL A 473 1.36 7.98 12.89
C VAL A 473 1.71 9.36 13.46
N ASP A 474 2.43 10.18 12.69
CA ASP A 474 2.96 11.46 13.16
C ASP A 474 2.02 12.65 12.91
N ILE A 475 0.85 12.41 12.32
CA ILE A 475 -0.15 13.45 12.03
C ILE A 475 -1.38 13.30 12.94
N GLU A 476 -1.89 14.42 13.45
CA GLU A 476 -3.17 14.46 14.18
C GLU A 476 -4.34 14.40 13.18
N HIS A 477 -4.99 13.23 13.05
CA HIS A 477 -6.12 13.01 12.13
C HIS A 477 -7.50 13.38 12.68
N PHE A 478 -7.58 13.74 13.97
CA PHE A 478 -8.85 14.05 14.61
C PHE A 478 -8.68 14.87 15.88
N ARG A 479 -9.22 16.10 15.90
CA ARG A 479 -9.18 16.95 17.08
C ARG A 479 -10.46 17.77 17.25
N PRO A 480 -11.51 17.19 17.87
CA PRO A 480 -12.82 17.82 17.91
C PRO A 480 -12.83 19.15 18.68
N GLU A 481 -11.96 19.30 19.68
CA GLU A 481 -11.83 20.55 20.43
C GLU A 481 -11.12 21.68 19.67
N MET A 482 -10.35 21.35 18.62
CA MET A 482 -9.63 22.31 17.78
C MET A 482 -9.51 21.76 16.34
N PRO A 483 -10.59 21.74 15.55
CA PRO A 483 -10.61 21.05 14.25
C PRO A 483 -9.60 21.59 13.24
N ASN A 484 -9.21 22.87 13.36
CA ASN A 484 -8.17 23.49 12.53
C ASN A 484 -6.74 22.98 12.78
N TRP A 485 -6.56 22.09 13.76
CA TRP A 485 -5.29 21.39 14.00
C TRP A 485 -5.26 19.98 13.40
N GLU A 486 -6.34 19.52 12.76
CA GLU A 486 -6.27 18.30 11.95
C GLU A 486 -5.26 18.49 10.82
N GLY A 487 -4.33 17.54 10.68
CA GLY A 487 -3.17 17.66 9.78
C GLY A 487 -1.91 18.25 10.44
N ALA A 488 -1.96 18.65 11.72
CA ALA A 488 -0.76 19.07 12.45
C ALA A 488 0.16 17.88 12.75
N ASN A 489 1.47 18.12 12.78
CA ASN A 489 2.48 17.11 13.12
C ASN A 489 2.68 17.03 14.65
N TYR A 490 2.90 15.82 15.15
CA TYR A 490 3.47 15.58 16.47
C TYR A 490 4.99 15.81 16.45
N ALA A 491 5.46 16.89 17.10
CA ALA A 491 6.91 17.10 17.23
C ALA A 491 7.56 16.06 18.17
N TYR A 492 8.87 15.86 18.07
CA TYR A 492 9.60 15.15 19.13
C TYR A 492 9.54 15.97 20.44
N GLY A 493 9.52 15.31 21.61
CA GLY A 493 9.46 15.98 22.90
C GLY A 493 9.82 15.09 24.09
N GLU A 494 10.06 15.68 25.27
CA GLU A 494 10.23 14.92 26.51
C GLU A 494 8.98 14.09 26.80
N GLY A 495 9.14 12.78 26.99
CA GLY A 495 8.03 11.86 27.27
C GLY A 495 7.31 11.27 26.04
N ASN A 496 7.95 11.24 24.86
CA ASN A 496 7.39 10.65 23.62
C ASN A 496 7.96 9.24 23.28
N PRO A 497 7.60 8.15 24.00
CA PRO A 497 8.02 6.79 23.62
C PRO A 497 7.21 6.21 22.46
N ASP A 498 6.11 6.85 22.06
CA ASP A 498 5.08 6.26 21.18
C ASP A 498 4.68 7.20 20.04
N HIS A 499 5.60 8.01 19.49
CA HIS A 499 5.38 8.97 18.39
C HIS A 499 4.42 10.14 18.69
N ILE A 500 3.60 10.08 19.73
CA ILE A 500 2.63 11.13 20.07
C ILE A 500 3.18 12.08 21.13
N PHE A 501 3.27 13.36 20.77
CA PHE A 501 3.57 14.47 21.68
C PHE A 501 2.52 15.60 21.51
N ASN A 502 2.76 16.79 22.05
CA ASN A 502 1.97 17.99 21.74
C ASN A 502 1.99 18.24 20.22
N PRO A 503 0.83 18.17 19.53
CA PRO A 503 0.78 18.62 18.14
C PRO A 503 1.17 20.10 18.15
N GLY A 504 2.03 20.47 17.23
CA GLY A 504 2.68 21.78 17.22
C GLY A 504 2.98 22.23 15.79
N LEU A 505 3.06 23.54 15.58
CA LEU A 505 3.47 24.11 14.29
C LEU A 505 5.00 24.18 14.11
N TRP A 506 5.76 23.66 15.08
CA TRP A 506 7.21 23.64 15.04
C TRP A 506 7.71 22.37 14.36
N HIS A 507 8.70 22.49 13.47
CA HIS A 507 9.28 21.36 12.73
C HIS A 507 8.28 20.59 11.84
N ILE A 508 7.25 21.27 11.34
CA ILE A 508 6.39 20.74 10.27
C ILE A 508 7.11 20.95 8.94
N TYR A 509 7.24 19.88 8.17
CA TYR A 509 7.71 19.90 6.79
C TYR A 509 6.68 19.20 5.91
N THR A 510 6.43 19.75 4.73
CA THR A 510 5.35 19.29 3.82
C THR A 510 5.90 18.75 2.51
N GLU A 511 7.17 19.02 2.22
CA GLU A 511 7.83 18.75 0.96
C GLU A 511 7.93 17.25 0.70
N GLY A 512 8.12 16.42 1.73
CA GLY A 512 8.11 14.96 1.62
C GLY A 512 6.73 14.41 1.24
N PHE A 513 5.66 14.98 1.81
CA PHE A 513 4.27 14.61 1.49
C PHE A 513 3.93 14.98 0.05
N ILE A 514 4.29 16.21 -0.34
CA ILE A 514 4.13 16.68 -1.72
C ILE A 514 4.94 15.82 -2.68
N SER A 515 6.20 15.48 -2.35
CA SER A 515 7.05 14.64 -3.19
C SER A 515 6.48 13.25 -3.38
N HIS A 516 5.96 12.62 -2.33
CA HIS A 516 5.23 11.36 -2.46
C HIS A 516 4.04 11.52 -3.40
N TYR A 517 3.15 12.49 -3.15
CA TYR A 517 1.96 12.73 -3.99
C TYR A 517 2.29 12.97 -5.47
N VAL A 518 3.35 13.73 -5.78
CA VAL A 518 3.66 14.04 -7.18
C VAL A 518 4.47 12.95 -7.88
N MET A 519 5.10 12.02 -7.16
CA MET A 519 5.96 10.97 -7.72
C MET A 519 5.28 9.60 -7.80
N THR A 520 4.22 9.37 -7.03
CA THR A 520 3.48 8.09 -6.93
C THR A 520 1.99 8.32 -7.14
#